data_AF-A0A5J4VLN1-F1
#
_entry.id   AF-A0A5J4VLN1-F1
#
_cell.length_a   1.000
_cell.length_b   1.000
_cell.length_c   1.000
_cell.angle_alpha   90.00
_cell.angle_beta   90.00
_cell.angle_gamma   90.00
#
_symmetry.space_group_name_H-M   'P 1'
#
loop_
_entity.id
_entity.type
_entity.pdbx_description
1 polymer ?
#
loop_
_entity_poly.entity_id
_entity_poly.type
_entity_poly.pdbx_seq_one_letter_code
_entity_poly.pdbx_strand_id
1 'polypeptide(L)'
;MCNVSSNALCEDKEKTVRYYDDGTLNHKTWGPKNQTYFVGQKVGIEVDMTTVPRKVTFFVDNVEQPNYVIGIPSEIRFWVYIYNESSSFTVTKFERLIKSSAKGVEGSKALEWGKEWK
;
A
#
# COMPACT_ATOMS: atom_id res chain seq x y z
N MET A 1 -19.97 -4.67 3.80
CA MET A 1 -20.87 -5.43 2.90
C MET A 1 -20.86 -4.72 1.56
N CYS A 2 -20.66 -5.43 0.44
CA CYS A 2 -20.70 -4.83 -0.90
C CYS A 2 -22.16 -4.64 -1.32
N ASN A 3 -22.52 -3.47 -1.83
CA ASN A 3 -23.87 -3.13 -2.27
C ASN A 3 -24.10 -3.61 -3.72
N VAL A 4 -25.21 -4.29 -3.96
CA VAL A 4 -25.47 -5.12 -5.17
C VAL A 4 -25.98 -4.30 -6.37
N SER A 5 -25.93 -2.96 -6.31
CA SER A 5 -26.49 -2.10 -7.37
C SER A 5 -25.48 -1.58 -8.39
N SER A 6 -24.19 -1.90 -8.26
CA SER A 6 -23.21 -1.65 -9.33
C SER A 6 -22.22 -2.81 -9.43
N ASN A 7 -22.23 -3.52 -10.55
CA ASN A 7 -21.29 -4.60 -10.86
C ASN A 7 -19.83 -4.13 -11.08
N ALA A 8 -19.45 -2.95 -10.56
CA ALA A 8 -18.14 -2.32 -10.80
C ALA A 8 -17.32 -2.02 -9.52
N LEU A 9 -17.84 -2.26 -8.31
CA LEU A 9 -17.17 -1.83 -7.06
C LEU A 9 -16.88 -2.95 -6.05
N CYS A 10 -16.95 -4.21 -6.49
CA CYS A 10 -16.23 -5.31 -5.84
C CYS A 10 -14.84 -5.41 -6.48
N GLU A 11 -14.01 -4.38 -6.31
CA GLU A 11 -12.63 -4.44 -6.79
C GLU A 11 -11.93 -5.66 -6.17
N ASP A 12 -11.49 -6.57 -7.04
CA ASP A 12 -10.82 -7.84 -6.73
C ASP A 12 -9.92 -7.71 -5.50
N LYS A 13 -10.45 -8.11 -4.32
CA LYS A 13 -9.69 -8.05 -3.06
C LYS A 13 -8.40 -8.88 -3.15
N GLU A 14 -8.42 -9.89 -4.02
CA GLU A 14 -7.28 -10.74 -4.35
C GLU A 14 -6.24 -10.11 -5.28
N LYS A 15 -6.51 -8.92 -5.83
CA LYS A 15 -5.62 -8.21 -6.76
C LYS A 15 -5.23 -6.82 -6.32
N THR A 16 -5.41 -6.50 -5.03
CA THR A 16 -5.06 -5.17 -4.50
C THR A 16 -4.26 -5.27 -3.19
N VAL A 17 -3.20 -4.49 -3.04
CA VAL A 17 -2.61 -4.18 -1.71
C VAL A 17 -3.20 -2.85 -1.25
N ARG A 18 -3.67 -2.78 0.00
CA ARG A 18 -4.23 -1.56 0.61
C ARG A 18 -3.47 -1.22 1.88
N TYR A 19 -3.30 0.08 2.12
CA TYR A 19 -2.77 0.63 3.36
C TYR A 19 -3.77 1.65 3.92
N TYR A 20 -4.50 1.24 4.95
CA TYR A 20 -5.55 2.03 5.59
C TYR A 20 -4.98 3.06 6.57
N ASP A 21 -5.78 4.09 6.85
CA ASP A 21 -5.49 5.17 7.79
C ASP A 21 -5.20 4.66 9.21
N ASP A 22 -5.90 3.61 9.64
CA ASP A 22 -5.67 2.94 10.93
C ASP A 22 -4.34 2.15 10.99
N GLY A 23 -3.56 2.15 9.92
CA GLY A 23 -2.28 1.47 9.81
C GLY A 23 -2.37 0.08 9.17
N THR A 24 -3.57 -0.45 8.97
CA THR A 24 -3.75 -1.85 8.54
C THR A 24 -3.33 -2.05 7.09
N LEU A 25 -2.53 -3.08 6.85
CA LEU A 25 -2.29 -3.60 5.50
C LEU A 25 -3.34 -4.67 5.16
N ASN A 26 -3.88 -4.62 3.95
CA ASN A 26 -4.87 -5.58 3.47
C ASN A 26 -4.57 -6.04 2.05
N HIS A 27 -4.85 -7.31 1.80
CA HIS A 27 -4.87 -7.90 0.48
C HIS A 27 -6.05 -8.89 0.41
N LYS A 28 -5.76 -10.19 0.38
CA LYS A 28 -6.77 -11.26 0.52
C LYS A 28 -7.39 -11.27 1.91
N THR A 29 -6.56 -11.10 2.93
CA THR A 29 -6.95 -11.01 4.34
C THR A 29 -6.47 -9.69 4.94
N TRP A 30 -6.97 -9.40 6.15
CA TRP A 30 -6.37 -8.38 7.00
C TRP A 30 -4.98 -8.85 7.42
N GLY A 31 -3.98 -7.99 7.27
CA GLY A 31 -2.59 -8.27 7.63
C GLY A 31 -2.13 -7.46 8.84
N PRO A 32 -0.81 -7.39 9.06
CA PRO A 32 -0.25 -6.61 10.15
C PRO A 32 -0.47 -5.11 9.93
N LYS A 33 -0.22 -4.33 10.99
CA LYS A 33 -0.32 -2.88 10.96
C LYS A 33 1.05 -2.24 10.83
N ASN A 34 1.13 -1.27 9.93
CA ASN A 34 2.11 -0.19 9.99
C ASN A 34 1.56 0.95 10.87
N GLN A 35 2.25 2.09 10.90
CA GLN A 35 1.79 3.25 11.65
C GLN A 35 0.42 3.74 11.13
N THR A 36 -0.46 4.12 12.05
CA THR A 36 -1.63 4.95 11.74
C THR A 36 -1.18 6.31 11.19
N TYR A 37 -1.91 6.84 10.21
CA TYR A 37 -1.66 8.18 9.69
C TYR A 37 -2.92 9.04 9.76
N PHE A 38 -2.71 10.34 9.84
CA PHE A 38 -3.76 11.33 10.04
C PHE A 38 -3.74 12.40 8.95
N VAL A 39 -4.81 13.20 8.92
CA VAL A 39 -4.92 14.36 8.03
C VAL A 39 -3.70 15.27 8.19
N GLY A 40 -3.12 15.70 7.05
CA GLY A 40 -1.93 16.55 7.00
C GLY A 40 -0.61 15.79 6.89
N GLN A 41 -0.58 14.49 7.18
CA GLN A 41 0.61 13.66 6.99
C GLN A 41 0.76 13.21 5.52
N LYS A 42 2.00 12.92 5.13
CA LYS A 42 2.32 12.38 3.80
C LYS A 42 2.40 10.86 3.85
N VAL A 43 1.57 10.19 3.07
CA VAL A 43 1.69 8.75 2.83
C VAL A 43 2.46 8.53 1.53
N GLY A 44 3.52 7.73 1.60
CA GLY A 44 4.37 7.37 0.46
C GLY A 44 4.28 5.89 0.13
N ILE A 45 4.34 5.58 -1.16
CA ILE A 45 4.47 4.21 -1.66
C ILE A 45 5.64 4.21 -2.65
N GLU A 46 6.63 3.36 -2.40
CA GLU A 46 7.69 3.09 -3.34
C GLU A 46 7.56 1.66 -3.87
N VAL A 47 7.63 1.50 -5.18
CA VAL A 47 7.54 0.20 -5.84
C VAL A 47 8.83 -0.06 -6.59
N ASP A 48 9.60 -1.03 -6.10
CA ASP A 48 10.80 -1.51 -6.77
C ASP A 48 10.42 -2.63 -7.74
N MET A 49 10.33 -2.26 -9.02
CA MET A 49 10.02 -3.17 -10.13
C MET A 49 11.27 -3.87 -10.68
N THR A 50 12.47 -3.52 -10.19
CA THR A 50 13.75 -4.00 -10.72
C THR A 50 14.27 -5.22 -9.95
N THR A 51 13.87 -5.39 -8.70
CA THR A 51 14.22 -6.56 -7.89
C THR A 51 13.34 -7.77 -8.20
N VAL A 52 13.88 -8.96 -7.96
CA VAL A 52 13.11 -10.22 -7.92
C VAL A 52 13.36 -10.88 -6.56
N PRO A 53 12.36 -10.94 -5.67
CA PRO A 53 10.98 -10.50 -5.87
C PRO A 53 10.83 -8.96 -5.95
N ARG A 54 9.84 -8.49 -6.73
CA ARG A 54 9.44 -7.07 -6.77
C ARG A 54 8.87 -6.65 -5.44
N LYS A 55 9.09 -5.39 -5.05
CA LYS A 55 8.83 -4.94 -3.67
C LYS A 55 7.98 -3.68 -3.64
N VAL A 56 7.10 -3.57 -2.63
CA VAL A 56 6.35 -2.36 -2.29
C VAL A 56 6.69 -1.97 -0.85
N THR A 57 7.21 -0.77 -0.66
CA THR A 57 7.53 -0.20 0.65
C THR A 57 6.63 1.00 0.93
N PHE A 58 6.18 1.14 2.17
CA PHE A 58 5.29 2.21 2.62
C PHE A 58 6.03 3.22 3.49
N PHE A 59 5.58 4.47 3.47
CA PHE A 59 6.16 5.55 4.25
C PHE A 59 5.07 6.43 4.87
N VAL A 60 5.32 6.94 6.08
CA VAL A 60 4.52 8.02 6.70
C VAL A 60 5.48 9.15 7.06
N ASP A 61 5.24 10.35 6.53
CA ASP A 61 6.13 11.52 6.65
C ASP A 61 7.60 11.21 6.29
N ASN A 62 7.79 10.39 5.25
CA ASN A 62 9.08 9.87 4.77
C ASN A 62 9.78 8.88 5.73
N VAL A 63 9.12 8.44 6.79
CA VAL A 63 9.60 7.36 7.67
C VAL A 63 9.16 6.01 7.08
N GLU A 64 10.15 5.18 6.73
CA GLU A 64 9.93 3.83 6.22
C GLU A 64 9.17 2.97 7.22
N GLN A 65 8.17 2.23 6.74
CA GLN A 65 7.33 1.37 7.57
C GLN A 65 7.84 -0.08 7.59
N PRO A 66 7.70 -0.80 8.72
CA PRO A 66 8.32 -2.10 8.91
C PRO A 66 7.69 -3.22 8.06
N ASN A 67 6.38 -3.17 7.78
CA ASN A 67 5.71 -4.17 6.95
C ASN A 67 5.68 -3.70 5.49
N TYR A 68 6.15 -4.57 4.59
CA TYR A 68 6.27 -4.30 3.16
C TYR A 68 5.82 -5.53 2.36
N VAL A 69 5.48 -5.35 1.08
CA VAL A 69 4.97 -6.44 0.23
C VAL A 69 6.02 -6.87 -0.79
N ILE A 70 6.15 -8.17 -1.02
CA ILE A 70 7.03 -8.75 -2.03
C ILE A 70 6.26 -9.63 -3.01
N GLY A 71 6.82 -9.82 -4.20
CA GLY A 71 6.30 -10.75 -5.21
C GLY A 71 5.13 -10.19 -6.01
N ILE A 72 5.00 -8.85 -6.09
CA ILE A 72 3.92 -8.20 -6.84
C ILE A 72 4.03 -8.46 -8.37
N PRO A 73 2.92 -8.38 -9.11
CA PRO A 73 2.90 -8.55 -10.57
C PRO A 73 3.79 -7.53 -11.31
N SER A 74 4.07 -7.80 -12.59
CA SER A 74 4.86 -6.90 -13.46
C SER A 74 4.09 -5.66 -13.90
N GLU A 75 2.77 -5.70 -13.78
CA GLU A 75 1.87 -4.63 -14.15
C GLU A 75 1.10 -4.19 -12.91
N ILE A 76 1.18 -2.90 -12.61
CA ILE A 76 0.55 -2.32 -11.43
C ILE A 76 -0.12 -1.00 -11.79
N ARG A 77 -1.06 -0.57 -10.94
CA ARG A 77 -1.66 0.75 -10.97
C ARG A 77 -1.69 1.30 -9.56
N PHE A 78 -1.43 2.59 -9.42
CA PHE A 78 -1.67 3.31 -8.16
C PHE A 78 -3.10 3.82 -8.16
N TRP A 79 -3.77 3.69 -7.03
CA TRP A 79 -5.13 4.20 -6.83
C TRP A 79 -5.25 4.72 -5.40
N VAL A 80 -6.15 5.67 -5.21
CA VAL A 80 -6.45 6.27 -3.90
C VAL A 80 -7.95 6.19 -3.70
N TYR A 81 -8.36 5.75 -2.52
CA TYR A 81 -9.75 5.67 -2.13
C TYR A 81 -10.04 6.70 -1.04
N ILE A 82 -11.08 7.52 -1.27
CA ILE A 82 -11.57 8.48 -0.30
C ILE A 82 -12.98 8.06 0.07
N TYR A 83 -13.22 7.83 1.36
CA TYR A 83 -14.53 7.39 1.86
C TYR A 83 -15.40 8.55 2.33
N ASN A 84 -14.82 9.47 3.11
CA ASN A 84 -15.57 10.56 3.74
C ASN A 84 -15.88 11.68 2.74
N GLU A 85 -17.09 12.24 2.86
CA GLU A 85 -17.50 13.41 2.08
C GLU A 85 -16.55 14.59 2.30
N SER A 86 -16.41 15.43 1.26
CA SER A 86 -15.54 16.62 1.26
C SER A 86 -14.05 16.37 1.54
N SER A 87 -13.62 15.12 1.63
CA SER A 87 -12.21 14.77 1.77
C SER A 87 -11.49 14.90 0.43
N SER A 88 -10.23 15.35 0.47
CA SER A 88 -9.37 15.45 -0.69
C SER A 88 -7.94 15.05 -0.33
N PHE A 89 -7.15 14.73 -1.35
CA PHE A 89 -5.72 14.54 -1.21
C PHE A 89 -5.01 15.35 -2.30
N THR A 90 -3.71 15.55 -2.11
CA THR A 90 -2.84 16.20 -3.10
C THR A 90 -1.66 15.28 -3.37
N VAL A 91 -1.41 15.00 -4.65
CA VAL A 91 -0.18 14.32 -5.06
C VAL A 91 0.96 15.32 -5.00
N THR A 92 1.79 15.22 -3.97
CA THR A 92 2.94 16.12 -3.79
C THR A 92 4.19 15.63 -4.53
N LYS A 93 4.23 14.35 -4.90
CA LYS A 93 5.38 13.71 -5.53
C LYS A 93 4.94 12.47 -6.32
N PHE A 94 5.33 12.40 -7.59
CA PHE A 94 5.17 11.21 -8.44
C PHE A 94 6.35 11.17 -9.41
N GLU A 95 7.35 10.34 -9.10
CA GLU A 95 8.59 10.30 -9.85
C GLU A 95 9.15 8.88 -9.95
N ARG A 96 10.03 8.68 -10.93
CA ARG A 96 10.83 7.47 -11.03
C ARG A 96 12.17 7.70 -10.33
N LEU A 97 12.45 6.91 -9.30
CA LEU A 97 13.73 6.90 -8.62
C LEU A 97 14.76 6.04 -9.36
N ILE A 98 16.02 6.47 -9.37
CA ILE A 98 17.15 5.68 -9.90
C ILE A 98 17.55 4.59 -8.88
N LYS A 99 17.43 4.90 -7.59
CA LYS A 99 17.72 4.00 -6.48
C LYS A 99 16.61 4.08 -5.45
N SER A 100 16.26 2.92 -4.88
CA SER A 100 15.30 2.83 -3.79
C SER A 100 15.69 3.74 -2.62
N SER A 101 14.71 4.47 -2.08
CA SER A 101 14.91 5.28 -0.87
C SER A 101 14.76 4.44 0.41
N ALA A 102 14.11 3.26 0.28
CA ALA A 102 13.99 2.28 1.35
C ALA A 102 15.37 1.71 1.71
N LYS A 103 15.70 1.74 3.00
CA LYS A 103 16.95 1.21 3.57
C LYS A 103 16.71 -0.07 4.37
N GLY A 104 15.47 -0.39 4.68
CA GLY A 104 15.10 -1.44 5.61
C GLY A 104 15.02 -0.91 7.05
N VAL A 105 14.10 -1.47 7.82
CA VAL A 105 13.88 -1.14 9.23
C VAL A 105 14.12 -2.40 10.07
N GLU A 106 14.64 -2.23 11.27
CA GLU A 106 14.78 -3.36 12.20
C GLU A 106 13.40 -3.95 12.52
N GLY A 107 13.31 -5.29 12.54
CA GLY A 107 12.03 -5.99 12.73
C GLY A 107 11.10 -5.94 11.51
N SER A 108 11.58 -5.51 10.34
CA SER A 108 10.78 -5.50 9.11
C SER A 108 10.25 -6.89 8.75
N LYS A 109 8.98 -6.93 8.29
CA LYS A 109 8.29 -8.15 7.88
C LYS A 109 7.86 -8.05 6.42
N ALA A 110 8.34 -9.00 5.62
CA ALA A 110 7.92 -9.16 4.23
C ALA A 110 6.59 -9.91 4.16
N LEU A 111 5.65 -9.38 3.38
CA LEU A 111 4.34 -9.98 3.12
C LEU A 111 4.28 -10.43 1.66
N GLU A 112 4.05 -11.70 1.40
CA GLU A 112 4.03 -12.22 0.03
C GLU A 112 2.67 -11.95 -0.63
N TRP A 113 2.71 -11.37 -1.82
CA TRP A 113 1.53 -11.18 -2.67
C TRP A 113 0.82 -12.49 -2.99
N GLY A 114 -0.51 -12.48 -3.07
CA GLY A 114 -1.32 -13.67 -3.37
C GLY A 114 -1.45 -14.67 -2.21
N LYS A 115 -0.74 -14.45 -1.09
CA LYS A 115 -0.87 -15.21 0.15
C LYS A 115 -1.83 -14.54 1.12
N GLU A 116 -2.34 -15.32 2.07
CA GLU A 116 -3.00 -14.79 3.24
C GLU A 116 -1.97 -14.26 4.22
N TRP A 117 -2.27 -13.13 4.82
CA TRP A 117 -1.43 -12.50 5.83
C TRP A 117 -1.99 -12.78 7.22
N LYS A 118 -1.08 -12.97 8.18
CA LYS A 118 -1.34 -13.16 9.61
C LYS A 118 -0.62 -12.07 10.39
#